data_AF-A0A5N7INN0-F1
#
_entry.id   AF-A0A5N7INN0-F1
#
_cell.length_a   1.000
_cell.length_b   1.000
_cell.length_c   1.000
_cell.angle_alpha   90.00
_cell.angle_beta   90.00
_cell.angle_gamma   90.00
#
_symmetry.space_group_name_H-M   'P 1'
#
loop_
_entity.id
_entity.type
_entity.pdbx_description
1 polymer ?
#
loop_
_entity_poly.entity_id
_entity_poly.type
_entity_poly.pdbx_seq_one_letter_code
_entity_poly.pdbx_strand_id
1 'polypeptide(L)'
;MLIYSQEHPLTTAPKQGPVWTLDENKKPLFYNLSDYMESGERSVKWFVEGVIKYHRPFSEIINTLIETGFKIEKMLEPLPDEEALELIPNMKKDIHKPNFLLIRAVKMQ
;
A
#
# COMPACT_ATOMS: atom_id res chain seq x y z
N MET A 1 -9.30 -19.13 9.36
CA MET A 1 -9.00 -17.71 9.66
C MET A 1 -7.82 -17.30 8.79
N LEU A 2 -7.92 -16.13 8.14
CA LEU A 2 -6.88 -15.56 7.30
C LEU A 2 -6.46 -14.21 7.89
N ILE A 3 -5.18 -14.04 8.20
CA ILE A 3 -4.61 -12.76 8.64
C ILE A 3 -3.39 -12.53 7.75
N TYR A 4 -3.35 -11.41 7.06
CA TYR A 4 -2.24 -11.08 6.19
C TYR A 4 -2.00 -9.58 6.11
N SER A 5 -0.79 -9.24 5.67
CA SER A 5 -0.40 -7.88 5.29
C SER A 5 0.08 -7.88 3.84
N GLN A 6 -0.13 -6.78 3.14
CA GLN A 6 0.45 -6.52 1.83
C GLN A 6 0.82 -5.04 1.68
N GLU A 7 1.62 -4.70 0.68
CA GLU A 7 1.78 -3.29 0.29
C GLU A 7 0.41 -2.72 -0.11
N HIS A 8 0.14 -1.50 0.33
CA HIS A 8 -1.13 -0.84 0.08
C HIS A 8 -1.33 -0.60 -1.43
N PRO A 9 -2.55 -0.71 -1.98
CA PRO A 9 -2.85 -0.39 -3.37
C PRO A 9 -2.34 0.97 -3.82
N LEU A 10 -2.34 1.97 -2.94
CA LEU A 10 -1.77 3.30 -3.25
C LEU A 10 -0.26 3.25 -3.53
N THR A 11 0.48 2.36 -2.88
CA THR A 11 1.93 2.16 -3.05
C THR A 11 2.25 1.36 -4.30
N THR A 12 1.42 0.38 -4.65
CA THR A 12 1.63 -0.48 -5.84
C THR A 12 1.03 0.11 -7.12
N ALA A 13 0.15 1.12 -7.03
CA ALA A 13 -0.54 1.70 -8.17
C ALA A 13 0.40 2.30 -9.23
N PRO A 14 1.34 3.22 -8.89
CA PRO A 14 2.18 3.83 -9.91
C PRO A 14 3.14 2.81 -10.51
N LYS A 15 3.19 2.74 -11.85
CA LYS A 15 3.98 1.73 -12.58
C LYS A 15 5.48 1.78 -12.31
N GLN A 16 6.00 2.95 -11.97
CA GLN A 16 7.42 3.17 -11.68
C GLN A 16 7.75 3.08 -10.18
N GLY A 17 6.75 2.72 -9.34
CA GLY A 17 6.86 2.75 -7.89
C GLY A 17 6.50 4.11 -7.28
N PRO A 18 6.61 4.27 -5.95
CA PRO A 18 6.13 5.47 -5.25
C PRO A 18 6.82 6.77 -5.73
N VAL A 19 6.03 7.71 -6.25
CA VAL A 19 6.53 9.02 -6.71
C VAL A 19 5.99 10.14 -5.82
N TRP A 20 6.87 11.08 -5.47
CA TRP A 20 6.52 12.24 -4.66
C TRP A 20 6.87 13.53 -5.40
N THR A 21 5.96 14.50 -5.36
CA THR A 21 6.28 15.89 -5.69
C THR A 21 6.99 16.51 -4.51
N LEU A 22 8.14 17.12 -4.74
CA LEU A 22 8.97 17.76 -3.71
C LEU A 22 8.89 19.29 -3.82
N ASP A 23 9.05 19.99 -2.69
CA ASP A 23 9.26 21.44 -2.68
C ASP A 23 10.69 21.84 -3.09
N GLU A 24 10.96 23.15 -3.10
CA GLU A 24 12.28 23.73 -3.38
C GLU A 24 13.39 23.23 -2.44
N ASN A 25 13.02 22.79 -1.23
CA ASN A 25 13.93 22.25 -0.21
C ASN A 25 13.99 20.71 -0.24
N LYS A 26 13.47 20.06 -1.29
CA LYS A 26 13.39 18.61 -1.48
C LYS A 26 12.51 17.88 -0.44
N LYS A 27 11.62 18.58 0.25
CA LYS A 27 10.66 17.98 1.17
C LYS A 27 9.46 17.45 0.40
N PRO A 28 8.94 16.24 0.70
CA PRO A 28 7.74 15.72 0.05
C PRO A 28 6.52 16.59 0.37
N LEU A 29 5.82 17.03 -0.68
CA LEU A 29 4.57 17.79 -0.60
C LEU A 29 3.35 16.91 -0.91
N PHE A 30 3.42 16.17 -2.03
CA PHE A 30 2.30 15.38 -2.53
C PHE A 30 2.75 13.99 -2.94
N TYR A 31 1.97 12.99 -2.56
CA TYR A 31 2.08 11.68 -3.16
C TYR A 31 1.37 11.67 -4.51
N ASN A 32 2.07 11.28 -5.57
CA ASN A 32 1.51 11.27 -6.91
C ASN A 32 0.89 9.90 -7.18
N LEU A 33 -0.44 9.83 -7.09
CA LEU A 33 -1.18 8.62 -7.46
C LEU A 33 -1.42 8.57 -8.97
N SER A 34 -1.08 7.46 -9.60
CA SER A 34 -1.36 7.18 -11.02
C SER A 34 -1.74 5.71 -11.22
N ASP A 35 -2.40 5.39 -12.33
CA ASP A 35 -2.69 4.01 -12.79
C ASP A 35 -3.46 3.13 -11.76
N TYR A 36 -4.15 3.72 -10.79
CA TYR A 36 -4.75 2.98 -9.66
C TYR A 36 -5.86 2.01 -10.06
N MET A 37 -6.62 2.30 -11.12
CA MET A 37 -7.66 1.39 -11.60
C MET A 37 -7.11 0.35 -12.59
N GLU A 38 -5.83 0.43 -12.95
CA GLU A 38 -5.18 -0.49 -13.88
C GLU A 38 -4.53 -1.64 -13.11
N SER A 39 -5.35 -2.62 -12.73
CA SER A 39 -4.88 -3.87 -12.11
C SER A 39 -3.87 -4.59 -13.02
N GLY A 40 -2.89 -5.26 -12.41
CA GLY A 40 -1.91 -6.07 -13.14
C GLY A 40 -0.46 -5.91 -12.66
N GLU A 41 0.46 -6.39 -13.48
CA GLU A 41 1.88 -6.42 -13.16
C GLU A 41 2.48 -5.02 -12.98
N ARG A 42 3.46 -4.93 -12.08
CA ARG A 42 4.30 -3.78 -11.82
C ARG A 42 5.74 -4.26 -11.75
N SER A 43 6.58 -3.78 -12.64
CA SER A 43 8.03 -4.01 -12.56
C SER A 43 8.67 -2.75 -12.00
N VAL A 44 9.15 -2.83 -10.77
CA VAL A 44 9.70 -1.67 -10.07
C VAL A 44 11.13 -1.94 -9.63
N LYS A 45 11.93 -0.87 -9.64
CA LYS A 45 13.19 -0.86 -8.92
C LYS A 45 12.89 -0.62 -7.43
N TRP A 46 13.30 -1.56 -6.58
CA TRP A 46 13.26 -1.38 -5.13
C TRP A 46 14.69 -1.31 -4.60
N PHE A 47 15.15 -2.32 -3.86
CA PHE A 47 16.58 -2.47 -3.53
C PHE A 47 17.39 -3.10 -4.65
N VAL A 48 16.72 -3.88 -5.51
CA VAL A 48 17.26 -4.51 -6.71
C VAL A 48 16.35 -4.16 -7.90
N GLU A 49 16.91 -4.26 -9.10
CA GLU A 49 16.13 -4.12 -10.34
C GLU A 49 15.22 -5.33 -10.55
N GLY A 50 14.09 -5.13 -11.24
CA GLY A 50 13.21 -6.20 -11.68
C GLY A 50 12.34 -6.83 -10.59
N VAL A 51 12.01 -6.10 -9.52
CA VAL A 51 11.04 -6.59 -8.53
C VAL A 51 9.64 -6.54 -9.15
N ILE A 52 9.08 -7.72 -9.41
CA ILE A 52 7.73 -7.87 -9.93
C ILE A 52 6.73 -7.85 -8.77
N LYS A 53 5.73 -6.98 -8.88
CA LYS A 53 4.58 -6.88 -7.98
C LYS A 53 3.30 -6.98 -8.81
N TYR A 54 2.19 -7.30 -8.15
CA TYR A 54 0.86 -7.28 -8.78
C TYR A 54 -0.01 -6.26 -8.06
N HIS A 55 -0.29 -5.16 -8.76
CA HIS A 55 -1.20 -4.15 -8.27
C HIS A 55 -2.64 -4.63 -8.44
N ARG A 56 -3.45 -4.40 -7.40
CA ARG A 56 -4.89 -4.58 -7.42
C ARG A 56 -5.52 -3.36 -6.76
N PRO A 57 -6.57 -2.75 -7.33
CA PRO A 57 -7.36 -1.75 -6.63
C PRO A 57 -7.90 -2.31 -5.32
N PHE A 58 -8.15 -1.44 -4.35
CA PHE A 58 -8.65 -1.85 -3.04
C PHE A 58 -9.97 -2.63 -3.14
N SER A 59 -10.87 -2.19 -4.02
CA SER A 59 -12.14 -2.88 -4.29
C SER A 59 -11.93 -4.31 -4.78
N GLU A 60 -10.94 -4.56 -5.65
CA GLU A 60 -10.63 -5.91 -6.14
C GLU A 60 -10.18 -6.81 -4.98
N ILE A 61 -9.32 -6.32 -4.10
CA ILE A 61 -8.83 -7.06 -2.92
C ILE A 61 -9.99 -7.44 -2.00
N ILE A 62 -10.83 -6.47 -1.64
CA ILE A 62 -11.93 -6.65 -0.68
C ILE A 62 -13.01 -7.56 -1.27
N ASN A 63 -13.42 -7.32 -2.53
CA ASN A 63 -14.46 -8.11 -3.17
C ASN A 63 -14.00 -9.56 -3.40
N THR A 64 -12.72 -9.79 -3.76
CA THR A 64 -12.18 -11.15 -3.90
C THR A 64 -12.34 -11.94 -2.60
N LEU A 65 -12.07 -11.33 -1.43
CA LEU A 65 -12.29 -11.99 -0.15
C LEU A 65 -13.77 -12.29 0.09
N ILE A 66 -14.66 -11.33 -0.17
CA ILE A 66 -16.11 -11.48 0.06
C ILE A 66 -16.69 -12.57 -0.86
N GLU A 67 -16.41 -12.51 -2.15
CA GLU A 67 -16.91 -13.46 -3.17
C GLU A 67 -16.39 -14.86 -2.96
N THR A 68 -15.16 -14.99 -2.43
CA THR A 68 -14.62 -16.28 -2.00
C THR A 68 -15.16 -16.74 -0.64
N GLY A 69 -16.19 -16.08 -0.08
CA GLY A 69 -16.88 -16.51 1.12
C GLY A 69 -16.15 -16.17 2.43
N PHE A 70 -15.26 -15.18 2.43
CA PHE A 70 -14.71 -14.63 3.67
C PHE A 70 -15.54 -13.46 4.19
N LYS A 71 -15.79 -13.44 5.49
CA LYS A 71 -16.19 -12.24 6.22
C LYS A 71 -14.94 -11.51 6.66
N ILE A 72 -14.81 -10.24 6.28
CA ILE A 72 -13.75 -9.36 6.77
C ILE A 72 -14.11 -8.93 8.19
N GLU A 73 -13.24 -9.19 9.16
CA GLU A 73 -13.45 -8.83 10.56
C GLU A 73 -12.74 -7.54 10.95
N LYS A 74 -11.55 -7.30 10.38
CA LYS A 74 -10.76 -6.10 10.68
C LYS A 74 -9.82 -5.77 9.54
N MET A 75 -9.62 -4.48 9.35
CA MET A 75 -8.68 -3.91 8.41
C MET A 75 -7.91 -2.79 9.08
N LEU A 76 -6.61 -2.70 8.81
CA LEU A 76 -5.74 -1.65 9.33
C LEU A 76 -4.84 -1.10 8.21
N GLU A 77 -4.66 0.21 8.24
CA GLU A 77 -3.72 0.98 7.44
C GLU A 77 -2.74 1.64 8.42
N PRO A 78 -1.70 0.93 8.88
CA PRO A 78 -0.86 1.40 9.96
C PRO A 78 -0.02 2.62 9.52
N LEU A 79 0.13 3.55 10.45
CA LEU A 79 1.04 4.68 10.35
C LEU A 79 2.28 4.42 11.23
N PRO A 80 3.42 5.06 10.92
CA PRO A 80 4.58 5.07 11.82
C PRO A 80 4.20 5.64 13.19
N ASP A 81 4.63 5.00 14.27
CA ASP A 81 4.50 5.52 15.63
C ASP A 81 5.62 6.53 15.95
N GLU A 82 5.56 7.16 17.13
CA GLU A 82 6.51 8.19 17.53
C GLU A 82 7.96 7.66 17.55
N GLU A 83 8.18 6.44 18.04
CA GLU A 83 9.49 5.79 18.06
C GLU A 83 10.05 5.59 16.65
N ALA A 84 9.22 5.09 15.70
CA ALA A 84 9.62 4.95 14.31
C ALA A 84 9.90 6.32 13.65
N LEU A 85 9.17 7.38 14.01
CA LEU A 85 9.40 8.73 13.49
C LEU A 85 10.67 9.38 14.06
N GLU A 86 11.07 9.03 15.28
CA GLU A 86 12.35 9.44 15.85
C GLU A 86 13.54 8.75 15.15
N LEU A 87 13.42 7.44 14.92
CA LEU A 87 14.44 6.65 14.22
C LEU A 87 14.55 6.98 12.73
N ILE A 88 13.41 7.22 12.07
CA ILE A 88 13.34 7.47 10.63
C ILE A 88 12.44 8.70 10.37
N PRO A 89 12.95 9.93 10.57
CA PRO A 89 12.16 11.16 10.41
C PRO A 89 11.51 11.34 9.04
N ASN A 90 12.06 10.71 8.00
CA ASN A 90 11.48 10.74 6.65
C ASN A 90 10.14 9.99 6.54
N MET A 91 9.81 9.11 7.49
CA MET A 91 8.51 8.43 7.56
C MET A 91 7.36 9.38 7.88
N LYS A 92 7.63 10.63 8.32
CA LYS A 92 6.58 11.65 8.51
C LYS A 92 5.73 11.87 7.25
N LYS A 93 6.30 11.67 6.06
CA LYS A 93 5.57 11.78 4.79
C LYS A 93 4.49 10.70 4.62
N ASP A 94 4.61 9.58 5.30
CA ASP A 94 3.69 8.45 5.15
C ASP A 94 2.30 8.73 5.74
N ILE A 95 2.12 9.86 6.44
CA ILE A 95 0.79 10.38 6.80
C ILE A 95 -0.06 10.70 5.56
N HIS A 96 0.57 11.04 4.43
CA HIS A 96 -0.17 11.35 3.20
C HIS A 96 -0.78 10.11 2.55
N LYS A 97 -0.20 8.93 2.76
CA LYS A 97 -0.75 7.66 2.28
C LYS A 97 -0.18 6.44 3.02
N PRO A 98 -1.02 5.44 3.31
CA PRO A 98 -0.56 4.20 3.91
C PRO A 98 0.39 3.43 2.99
N ASN A 99 1.41 2.82 3.59
CA ASN A 99 2.32 1.93 2.90
C ASN A 99 1.84 0.48 2.90
N PHE A 100 1.05 0.08 3.91
CA PHE A 100 0.62 -1.30 4.11
C PHE A 100 -0.89 -1.39 4.34
N LEU A 101 -1.45 -2.54 3.96
CA LEU A 101 -2.81 -2.97 4.22
C LEU A 101 -2.77 -4.28 4.99
N LEU A 102 -3.35 -4.29 6.19
CA LEU A 102 -3.47 -5.48 7.02
C LEU A 102 -4.94 -5.89 7.09
N ILE A 103 -5.24 -7.15 6.82
CA ILE A 103 -6.61 -7.68 6.84
C ILE A 103 -6.67 -8.95 7.69
N ARG A 104 -7.68 -8.99 8.56
CA ARG A 104 -8.15 -10.20 9.24
C ARG A 104 -9.53 -10.57 8.71
N ALA A 105 -9.65 -11.81 8.23
CA ALA A 105 -10.88 -12.34 7.68
C ALA A 105 -11.13 -13.80 8.13
N VAL A 106 -12.39 -14.20 8.19
CA VAL A 106 -12.82 -15.55 8.59
C VAL A 106 -13.67 -16.13 7.49
N LYS A 107 -13.35 -17.37 7.07
CA LYS A 107 -14.12 -18.11 6.07
C LYS A 107 -15.48 -18.43 6.67
N MET A 108 -16.55 -18.00 6.00
CA MET A 108 -17.91 -18.40 6.31
C MET A 108 -18.09 -19.85 5.83
N GLN A 109 -18.58 -20.72 6.71
CA GLN A 109 -18.90 -22.11 6.38
C GLN A 109 -20.02 -22.18 5.33
#